data_AF-A0A345YR63-F1
#
_entry.id   AF-A0A345YR63-F1
#
_cell.length_a   1.000
_cell.length_b   1.000
_cell.length_c   1.000
_cell.angle_alpha   90.00
_cell.angle_beta   90.00
_cell.angle_gamma   90.00
#
_symmetry.space_group_name_H-M   'P 1'
#
loop_
_entity.id
_entity.type
_entity.pdbx_description
1 polymer ?
#
loop_
_entity_poly.entity_id
_entity_poly.type
_entity_poly.pdbx_seq_one_letter_code
_entity_poly.pdbx_strand_id
1 'polypeptide(L)'
;MPPITPRHLLIGDEQDLPLLHALLRTLPADTEGELVLELPDERRPLLPTPPGVTTRHLVLGRGRRRGDRACAALEAWVEEWLLDDHLSAEAHAVFVGLPHNPKVAVLCERLAAQHPTLHMHRPGRTHSVR
;
A
#
# COMPACT_ATOMS: atom_id res chain seq x y z
N MET A 1 -8.14 -25.28 9.88
CA MET A 1 -7.44 -24.24 9.08
C MET A 1 -6.68 -23.35 10.05
N PRO A 2 -5.42 -22.99 9.77
CA PRO A 2 -4.75 -21.94 10.52
C PRO A 2 -5.57 -20.63 10.38
N PRO A 3 -5.59 -19.75 11.40
CA PRO A 3 -6.25 -18.46 11.28
C PRO A 3 -5.59 -17.67 10.17
N ILE A 4 -6.38 -17.23 9.20
CA ILE A 4 -5.88 -16.33 8.16
C ILE A 4 -5.60 -14.99 8.85
N THR A 5 -4.45 -14.40 8.60
CA THR A 5 -3.98 -13.20 9.31
C THR A 5 -4.26 -11.95 8.47
N PRO A 6 -4.88 -10.90 9.03
CA PRO A 6 -5.00 -9.58 8.40
C PRO A 6 -3.66 -9.10 7.83
N ARG A 7 -3.67 -8.61 6.59
CA ARG A 7 -2.48 -8.04 5.96
C ARG A 7 -2.66 -6.58 5.62
N HIS A 8 -1.64 -5.80 5.94
CA HIS A 8 -1.56 -4.38 5.63
C HIS A 8 -0.66 -4.14 4.42
N LEU A 9 -1.07 -3.21 3.56
CA LEU A 9 -0.22 -2.70 2.49
C LEU A 9 -0.13 -1.19 2.60
N LEU A 10 1.09 -0.65 2.69
CA LEU A 10 1.37 0.78 2.65
C LEU A 10 2.18 1.05 1.38
N ILE A 11 1.71 1.93 0.51
CA ILE A 11 2.42 2.34 -0.70
C ILE A 11 2.65 3.84 -0.66
N GLY A 12 3.86 4.28 -1.00
CA GLY A 12 4.14 5.70 -1.22
C GLY A 12 5.43 5.95 -1.99
N ASP A 13 5.79 7.22 -2.11
CA ASP A 13 7.07 7.66 -2.66
C ASP A 13 7.81 8.64 -1.73
N GLU A 14 8.84 9.31 -2.24
CA GLU A 14 9.63 10.28 -1.49
C GLU A 14 8.79 11.39 -0.85
N GLN A 15 7.69 11.81 -1.49
CA GLN A 15 6.79 12.86 -0.96
C GLN A 15 5.91 12.34 0.18
N ASP A 16 5.64 11.04 0.21
CA ASP A 16 4.81 10.40 1.23
C ASP A 16 5.60 10.03 2.50
N LEU A 17 6.94 10.07 2.46
CA LEU A 17 7.80 9.63 3.57
C LEU A 17 7.43 10.24 4.94
N PRO A 18 7.16 11.55 5.08
CA PRO A 18 6.78 12.11 6.38
C PRO A 18 5.47 11.52 6.91
N LEU A 19 4.48 11.32 6.03
CA LEU A 19 3.19 10.75 6.40
C LEU A 19 3.31 9.27 6.73
N LEU A 20 4.04 8.50 5.92
CA LEU A 20 4.32 7.09 6.17
C LEU A 20 5.08 6.89 7.48
N HIS A 21 6.07 7.74 7.77
CA HIS A 21 6.78 7.70 9.04
C HIS A 21 5.83 7.92 10.23
N ALA A 22 4.88 8.86 10.13
CA ALA A 22 3.88 9.08 11.18
C ALA A 22 2.92 7.88 11.31
N LEU A 23 2.41 7.37 10.19
CA LEU A 23 1.47 6.26 10.16
C LEU A 23 2.08 4.99 10.75
N LEU A 24 3.30 4.62 10.35
CA LEU A 24 3.99 3.42 10.84
C LEU A 24 4.17 3.42 12.37
N ARG A 25 4.35 4.59 12.99
CA ARG A 25 4.44 4.72 14.46
C ARG A 25 3.12 4.46 15.19
N THR A 26 2.01 4.54 14.49
CA THR A 26 0.67 4.30 15.05
C THR A 26 0.21 2.86 14.88
N LEU A 27 0.92 2.07 14.06
CA LEU A 27 0.58 0.68 13.83
C LEU A 27 0.88 -0.17 15.08
N PRO A 28 -0.01 -1.12 15.43
CA PRO A 28 0.27 -2.13 16.44
C PRO A 28 1.57 -2.91 16.17
N ALA A 29 2.24 -3.37 17.22
CA ALA A 29 3.52 -4.07 17.12
C ALA A 29 3.41 -5.43 16.41
N ASP A 30 2.24 -6.05 16.44
CA ASP A 30 1.86 -7.30 15.78
C ASP A 30 1.28 -7.09 14.37
N THR A 31 1.44 -5.90 13.79
CA THR A 31 1.01 -5.64 12.42
C THR A 31 1.84 -6.46 11.43
N GLU A 32 1.15 -7.25 10.62
CA GLU A 32 1.71 -8.00 9.50
C GLU A 32 1.42 -7.29 8.17
N GLY A 33 2.41 -7.21 7.29
CA GLY A 33 2.20 -6.59 5.98
C GLY A 33 3.45 -6.15 5.22
N GLU A 34 3.23 -5.20 4.31
CA GLU A 34 4.25 -4.68 3.41
C GLU A 34 4.20 -3.15 3.34
N LEU A 35 5.39 -2.55 3.34
CA LEU A 35 5.63 -1.17 2.97
C LEU A 35 6.36 -1.14 1.63
N VAL A 36 5.77 -0.52 0.63
CA VAL A 36 6.32 -0.37 -0.71
C VAL A 36 6.64 1.09 -0.97
N LEU A 37 7.90 1.38 -1.25
CA LEU A 37 8.39 2.73 -1.55
C LEU A 37 8.88 2.82 -2.99
N GLU A 38 8.23 3.63 -3.82
CA GLU A 38 8.75 3.99 -5.13
C GLU A 38 9.68 5.20 -4.99
N LEU A 39 10.99 5.00 -5.17
CA LEU A 39 12.00 6.03 -4.94
C LEU A 39 12.79 6.32 -6.23
N PRO A 40 13.26 7.56 -6.44
CA PRO A 40 14.00 7.94 -7.64
C PRO A 40 15.38 7.26 -7.74
N ASP A 41 15.93 6.78 -6.61
CA ASP A 41 17.25 6.17 -6.50
C ASP A 41 17.25 4.99 -5.53
N GLU A 42 18.44 4.43 -5.24
CA GLU A 42 18.61 3.27 -4.37
C GLU A 42 18.61 3.62 -2.86
N ARG A 43 18.25 4.85 -2.48
CA ARG A 43 18.17 5.23 -1.07
C ARG A 43 17.17 4.34 -0.34
N ARG A 44 17.50 4.05 0.91
CA ARG A 44 16.70 3.22 1.82
C ARG A 44 16.40 4.05 3.07
N PRO A 45 15.38 4.92 3.05
CA PRO A 45 15.03 5.70 4.22
C PRO A 45 14.69 4.76 5.38
N LEU A 46 15.22 5.08 6.57
CA LEU A 46 14.89 4.32 7.77
C LEU A 46 13.53 4.77 8.26
N LEU A 47 12.57 3.85 8.28
CA LEU A 47 11.23 4.07 8.78
C LEU A 47 10.97 3.16 9.99
N PRO A 48 10.14 3.57 10.95
CA PRO A 48 9.86 2.80 12.16
C PRO A 48 8.85 1.68 11.88
N THR A 49 9.19 0.77 10.97
CA THR A 49 8.34 -0.36 10.59
C THR A 49 8.25 -1.42 11.68
N PRO A 50 7.04 -1.89 12.05
CA PRO A 50 6.88 -3.05 12.93
C PRO A 50 7.60 -4.31 12.40
N PRO A 51 7.99 -5.27 13.26
CA PRO A 51 8.72 -6.47 12.83
C PRO A 51 8.00 -7.32 11.78
N GLY A 52 6.66 -7.37 11.82
CA GLY A 52 5.84 -8.08 10.83
C GLY A 52 5.63 -7.33 9.51
N VAL A 53 6.15 -6.10 9.39
CA VAL A 53 6.03 -5.30 8.16
C VAL A 53 7.35 -5.32 7.39
N THR A 54 7.35 -5.95 6.23
CA THR A 54 8.52 -5.95 5.34
C THR A 54 8.57 -4.69 4.48
N THR A 55 9.76 -4.15 4.19
CA THR A 55 9.92 -2.96 3.35
C THR A 55 10.54 -3.31 2.00
N ARG A 56 9.85 -2.95 0.91
CA ARG A 56 10.30 -3.13 -0.47
C ARG A 56 10.54 -1.76 -1.14
N HIS A 57 11.78 -1.53 -1.56
CA HIS A 57 12.15 -0.34 -2.33
C HIS A 57 12.09 -0.62 -3.83
N LEU A 58 11.28 0.14 -4.54
CA LEU A 58 11.10 0.07 -5.98
C LEU A 58 11.82 1.27 -6.61
N VAL A 59 13.04 1.05 -7.09
CA VAL A 59 13.83 2.09 -7.76
C VAL A 59 13.19 2.46 -9.09
N LEU A 60 12.98 3.75 -9.33
CA LEU A 60 12.48 4.29 -10.58
C LEU A 60 13.52 4.05 -11.69
N GLY A 61 13.33 2.99 -12.47
CA GLY A 61 14.22 2.67 -13.59
C GLY A 61 14.14 3.71 -14.72
N ARG A 62 15.17 3.76 -15.58
CA ARG A 62 15.18 4.63 -16.76
C ARG A 62 13.90 4.43 -17.61
N GLY A 63 13.26 5.54 -17.98
CA GLY A 63 12.05 5.53 -18.82
C GLY A 63 10.74 5.17 -18.10
N ARG A 64 10.77 4.83 -16.81
CA ARG A 64 9.56 4.63 -16.00
C ARG A 64 9.03 5.97 -15.50
N ARG A 65 7.71 6.11 -15.45
CA ARG A 65 7.06 7.27 -14.85
C ARG A 65 6.75 6.98 -13.39
N ARG A 66 6.80 8.03 -12.57
CA ARG A 66 6.31 7.99 -11.19
C ARG A 66 4.92 7.36 -11.15
N GLY A 67 4.70 6.45 -10.21
CA GLY A 67 3.48 5.67 -10.01
C GLY A 67 3.44 4.35 -10.79
N ASP A 68 4.31 4.12 -11.77
CA ASP A 68 4.26 2.88 -12.57
C ASP A 68 4.54 1.63 -11.74
N ARG A 69 5.56 1.68 -10.87
CA ARG A 69 5.93 0.53 -10.04
C ARG A 69 5.02 0.43 -8.82
N ALA A 70 4.58 1.55 -8.26
CA ALA A 70 3.55 1.58 -7.23
C ALA A 70 2.25 0.91 -7.70
N CYS A 71 1.78 1.22 -8.91
CA CYS A 71 0.61 0.57 -9.50
C CYS A 71 0.80 -0.94 -9.68
N ALA A 72 1.92 -1.36 -10.26
CA ALA A 72 2.20 -2.78 -10.47
C ALA A 72 2.29 -3.55 -9.14
N ALA A 73 2.87 -2.93 -8.10
CA ALA A 73 2.92 -3.51 -6.77
C ALA A 73 1.53 -3.63 -6.13
N LEU A 74 0.67 -2.63 -6.29
CA LEU A 74 -0.70 -2.66 -5.78
C LEU A 74 -1.53 -3.74 -6.49
N GLU A 75 -1.43 -3.84 -7.82
CA GLU A 75 -2.13 -4.87 -8.60
C GLU A 75 -1.68 -6.27 -8.20
N ALA A 76 -0.37 -6.51 -8.10
CA ALA A 76 0.17 -7.80 -7.67
C ALA A 76 -0.28 -8.19 -6.26
N TRP A 77 -0.31 -7.22 -5.33
CA TRP A 77 -0.78 -7.48 -3.96
C TRP A 77 -2.28 -7.80 -3.92
N VAL A 78 -3.09 -7.08 -4.69
CA VAL A 78 -4.53 -7.38 -4.81
C VAL A 78 -4.75 -8.78 -5.42
N GLU A 79 -4.01 -9.11 -6.47
CA GLU A 79 -4.08 -10.42 -7.12
C GLU A 79 -3.69 -11.55 -6.17
N GLU A 80 -2.69 -11.34 -5.31
CA GLU A 80 -2.24 -12.35 -4.34
C GLU A 80 -3.20 -12.51 -3.16
N TRP A 81 -3.76 -11.41 -2.64
CA TRP A 81 -4.47 -11.42 -1.34
C TRP A 81 -5.99 -11.33 -1.45
N LEU A 82 -6.53 -10.87 -2.59
CA LEU A 82 -7.97 -10.68 -2.78
C LEU A 82 -8.59 -11.61 -3.82
N LEU A 83 -7.79 -12.40 -4.55
CA LEU A 83 -8.28 -13.47 -5.41
C LEU A 83 -8.14 -14.82 -4.69
N ASP A 84 -9.23 -15.59 -4.67
CA ASP A 84 -9.35 -16.97 -4.17
C ASP A 84 -8.91 -17.25 -2.70
N ASP A 85 -9.89 -17.64 -1.87
CA ASP A 85 -9.76 -18.29 -0.54
C ASP A 85 -8.92 -17.62 0.58
N HIS A 86 -8.27 -16.49 0.32
CA HIS A 86 -7.76 -15.59 1.37
C HIS A 86 -8.92 -14.77 1.97
N LEU A 87 -8.77 -14.20 3.18
CA LEU A 87 -9.87 -13.59 3.96
C LEU A 87 -10.82 -12.70 3.13
N SER A 88 -12.04 -12.46 3.64
CA SER A 88 -12.86 -11.38 3.10
C SER A 88 -12.03 -10.09 3.05
N ALA A 89 -12.21 -9.29 1.98
CA ALA A 89 -11.43 -8.06 1.75
C ALA A 89 -11.48 -7.07 2.94
N GLU A 90 -12.46 -7.22 3.83
CA GLU A 90 -12.65 -6.47 5.08
C GLU A 90 -11.52 -6.70 6.10
N ALA A 91 -10.86 -7.86 6.06
CA ALA A 91 -9.76 -8.17 6.96
C ALA A 91 -8.42 -7.56 6.51
N HIS A 92 -8.41 -6.89 5.36
CA HIS A 92 -7.23 -6.28 4.78
C HIS A 92 -7.35 -4.76 4.78
N ALA A 93 -6.23 -4.07 5.03
CA ALA A 93 -6.18 -2.62 5.01
C ALA A 93 -5.06 -2.13 4.09
N VAL A 94 -5.40 -1.24 3.17
CA VAL A 94 -4.47 -0.69 2.18
C VAL A 94 -4.39 0.82 2.33
N PHE A 95 -3.18 1.36 2.54
CA PHE A 95 -2.89 2.78 2.44
C PHE A 95 -2.15 3.06 1.12
N VAL A 96 -2.71 3.93 0.27
CA VAL A 96 -2.10 4.31 -1.00
C VAL A 96 -1.81 5.81 -1.03
N GLY A 97 -0.53 6.15 -0.96
CA GLY A 97 0.03 7.48 -1.15
C GLY A 97 -0.07 7.98 -2.60
N LEU A 98 0.94 8.75 -3.02
CA LEU A 98 1.01 9.40 -4.33
C LEU A 98 -0.29 10.17 -4.68
N PRO A 99 -0.77 11.08 -3.82
CA PRO A 99 -2.13 11.66 -3.90
C PRO A 99 -2.41 12.44 -5.19
N HIS A 100 -1.36 12.94 -5.85
CA HIS A 100 -1.46 13.71 -7.09
C HIS A 100 -1.07 12.91 -8.34
N ASN A 101 -0.87 11.60 -8.22
CA ASN A 101 -0.56 10.76 -9.36
C ASN A 101 -1.86 10.25 -10.02
N PRO A 102 -2.20 10.69 -11.25
CA PRO A 102 -3.47 10.35 -11.89
C PRO A 102 -3.59 8.85 -12.18
N LYS A 103 -2.50 8.16 -12.49
CA LYS A 103 -2.51 6.72 -12.75
C LYS A 103 -2.85 5.94 -11.48
N VAL A 104 -2.24 6.32 -10.36
CA VAL A 104 -2.54 5.72 -9.05
C VAL A 104 -3.98 6.04 -8.64
N ALA A 105 -4.50 7.25 -8.92
CA ALA A 105 -5.89 7.63 -8.69
C ALA A 105 -6.87 6.69 -9.41
N VAL A 106 -6.72 6.56 -10.74
CA VAL A 106 -7.56 5.68 -11.58
C VAL A 106 -7.51 4.23 -11.12
N LEU A 107 -6.33 3.72 -10.77
CA LEU A 107 -6.19 2.35 -10.27
C LEU A 107 -6.98 2.12 -8.97
N CYS A 108 -6.86 3.03 -8.00
CA CYS A 108 -7.58 2.89 -6.74
C CYS A 108 -9.10 3.00 -6.91
N GLU A 109 -9.58 3.90 -7.77
CA GLU A 109 -11.00 4.01 -8.10
C GLU A 109 -11.53 2.70 -8.70
N ARG A 110 -10.77 2.10 -9.62
CA ARG A 110 -11.10 0.79 -10.21
C ARG A 110 -11.14 -0.31 -9.16
N LEU A 111 -10.13 -0.39 -8.30
CA LEU A 111 -10.04 -1.41 -7.25
C LEU A 111 -11.15 -1.27 -6.21
N ALA A 112 -11.48 -0.05 -5.80
CA ALA A 112 -12.59 0.20 -4.88
C ALA A 112 -13.95 -0.20 -5.49
N ALA A 113 -14.14 -0.01 -6.80
CA ALA A 113 -15.34 -0.46 -7.49
C ALA A 113 -15.41 -2.00 -7.63
N GLN A 114 -14.27 -2.67 -7.78
CA GLN A 114 -14.17 -4.12 -7.89
C GLN A 114 -14.28 -4.83 -6.53
N HIS A 115 -13.75 -4.22 -5.48
CA HIS A 115 -13.69 -4.75 -4.12
C HIS A 115 -14.26 -3.72 -3.13
N PRO A 116 -15.61 -3.55 -3.08
CA PRO A 116 -16.23 -2.49 -2.28
C PRO A 116 -16.02 -2.64 -0.77
N THR A 117 -15.67 -3.85 -0.31
CA THR A 117 -15.38 -4.16 1.09
C THR A 117 -13.89 -4.04 1.45
N LEU A 118 -13.02 -3.70 0.48
CA LEU A 118 -11.60 -3.46 0.74
C LEU A 118 -11.42 -2.14 1.49
N HIS A 119 -10.81 -2.21 2.68
CA HIS A 119 -10.53 -1.01 3.48
C HIS A 119 -9.33 -0.24 2.91
N MET A 120 -9.60 0.69 1.99
CA MET A 120 -8.57 1.50 1.32
C MET A 120 -8.55 2.96 1.80
N HIS A 121 -7.36 3.44 2.18
CA HIS A 121 -7.09 4.82 2.63
C HIS A 121 -6.23 5.57 1.62
N ARG A 122 -6.54 6.85 1.40
CA ARG A 122 -5.76 7.74 0.54
C ARG A 122 -5.57 9.13 1.12
N PRO A 123 -4.37 9.72 1.07
CA PRO A 123 -4.17 11.11 1.46
C PRO A 123 -4.94 12.05 0.51
N GLY A 124 -5.62 13.05 1.06
CA GLY A 124 -6.36 14.05 0.28
C GLY A 124 -7.76 13.63 -0.21
N ARG A 125 -8.16 12.37 -0.01
CA ARG A 125 -9.56 11.93 -0.17
C ARG A 125 -9.99 11.18 1.09
N THR A 126 -10.78 11.83 1.94
CA THR A 126 -11.53 11.14 2.99
C THR A 126 -12.65 10.34 2.36
N HIS A 127 -12.34 9.13 1.89
CA HIS A 127 -13.34 8.09 1.68
C HIS A 127 -12.99 6.91 2.58
N SER A 128 -13.44 6.98 3.84
CA SER A 128 -13.70 5.77 4.61
C SER A 128 -15.04 5.25 4.10
N VAL A 129 -15.02 4.27 3.19
CA VAL A 129 -16.22 3.45 2.97
C VAL A 129 -16.21 2.44 4.11
N ARG A 130 -17.24 2.51 4.96
CA ARG A 130 -17.51 1.55 6.02
C ARG A 130 -18.36 0.42 5.48
#